data_AF-A0A915JHL6-F1
#
_entry.id   AF-A0A915JHL6-F1
#
_cell.length_a   1.000
_cell.length_b   1.000
_cell.length_c   1.000
_cell.angle_alpha   90.00
_cell.angle_beta   90.00
_cell.angle_gamma   90.00
#
_symmetry.space_group_name_H-M   'P 1'
#
loop_
_entity.id
_entity.type
_entity.pdbx_description
1 polymer ?
#
loop_
_entity_poly.entity_id
_entity_poly.type
_entity_poly.pdbx_seq_one_letter_code
_entity_poly.pdbx_strand_id
1 'polypeptide(L)' 'MKEIKHDNINKFVGFAANEVNYLYSFWNICSRGSLEDVLLNDVIKIDDVLQVSLIRDVVSVIE' A
#
# COMPACT_ATOMS: atom_id res chain seq x y z
N MET A 1 -2.27 -11.81 6.12
CA MET A 1 -2.71 -10.40 5.99
C MET A 1 -3.48 -9.88 7.21
N LYS A 2 -4.53 -10.55 7.71
CA LYS A 2 -5.30 -10.03 8.87
C LYS A 2 -4.47 -9.84 10.15
N GLU A 3 -3.48 -10.69 10.37
CA GLU A 3 -2.57 -10.62 11.54
C GLU A 3 -1.44 -9.62 11.35
N ILE A 4 -1.16 -9.21 10.11
CA ILE A 4 -0.14 -8.23 9.80
C ILE A 4 -0.73 -6.85 10.07
N LYS A 5 -0.28 -6.25 11.18
CA LYS A 5 -0.66 -4.91 11.60
C LYS A 5 0.60 -4.05 11.66
N HIS A 6 0.84 -3.29 10.61
CA HIS A 6 1.97 -2.38 10.49
C HIS A 6 1.48 -1.08 9.85
N ASP A 7 1.96 0.06 10.33
CA ASP A 7 1.46 1.39 9.90
C ASP A 7 1.76 1.67 8.41
N ASN A 8 2.90 1.17 7.92
CA ASN A 8 3.31 1.26 6.51
C ASN A 8 2.73 0.17 5.59
N ILE A 9 1.78 -0.65 6.07
CA ILE A 9 1.09 -1.66 5.25
C ILE A 9 -0.37 -1.28 5.11
N ASN A 10 -0.87 -1.34 3.87
CA ASN A 10 -2.29 -1.09 3.64
C ASN A 10 -3.15 -2.11 4.39
N LYS A 11 -4.14 -1.63 5.13
CA LYS A 11 -4.93 -2.46 6.04
C LYS A 11 -5.82 -3.42 5.25
N PHE A 12 -5.66 -4.69 5.55
CA PHE A 12 -6.56 -5.73 5.07
C PHE A 12 -7.88 -5.69 5.85
N VAL A 13 -9.00 -5.65 5.12
CA VAL A 13 -10.35 -5.57 5.71
C VAL A 13 -10.96 -6.96 5.85
N GLY A 14 -10.91 -7.78 4.79
CA GLY A 14 -11.52 -9.10 4.80
C GLY A 14 -11.65 -9.73 3.42
N PHE A 15 -12.32 -10.88 3.40
CA PHE A 15 -12.73 -11.54 2.17
C PHE A 15 -14.25 -11.63 2.10
N ALA A 16 -14.80 -11.56 0.90
CA ALA A 16 -16.15 -12.03 0.61
C ALA A 16 -16.08 -13.14 -0.42
N ALA A 17 -16.79 -14.22 -0.17
CA ALA A 17 -16.96 -15.31 -1.13
C ALA A 17 -18.42 -15.28 -1.62
N ASN A 18 -18.61 -15.45 -2.92
CA ASN A 18 -19.93 -15.73 -3.49
C ASN A 18 -20.01 -17.23 -3.84
N GLU A 19 -21.22 -17.77 -3.89
CA GLU A 19 -21.53 -19.16 -4.25
C GLU A 19 -20.97 -19.57 -5.63
N VAL A 20 -20.64 -18.60 -6.48
CA VAL A 20 -20.13 -18.79 -7.85
C VAL A 20 -18.58 -18.86 -7.92
N ASN A 21 -17.91 -19.34 -6.86
CA ASN A 21 -16.44 -19.52 -6.79
C ASN A 21 -15.58 -18.24 -6.91
N TYR A 22 -16.15 -17.05 -6.73
CA TYR A 22 -15.37 -15.82 -6.68
C TYR A 22 -14.97 -15.48 -5.25
N LEU A 23 -13.67 -15.26 -5.03
CA LEU A 23 -13.11 -14.76 -3.78
C LEU A 23 -12.66 -13.32 -3.98
N TYR A 24 -13.30 -12.39 -3.27
CA TYR A 24 -12.97 -10.97 -3.30
C TYR A 24 -12.16 -10.61 -2.07
N SER A 25 -11.03 -9.93 -2.26
CA SER A 25 -10.21 -9.38 -1.18
C SER A 25 -10.48 -7.89 -1.01
N PHE A 26 -10.70 -7.44 0.23
CA PHE A 26 -11.01 -6.05 0.55
C PHE A 26 -9.85 -5.41 1.31
N TRP A 27 -9.51 -4.21 0.89
CA TRP A 27 -8.41 -3.39 1.41
C TRP A 27 -8.88 -1.94 1.51
N ASN A 28 -8.22 -1.13 2.32
CA ASN A 28 -8.49 0.31 2.31
C ASN A 28 -8.09 0.92 0.96
N ILE A 29 -8.86 1.92 0.51
CA ILE A 29 -8.61 2.64 -0.74
C ILE A 29 -7.34 3.48 -0.63
N CYS A 30 -6.40 3.28 -1.55
CA CYS A 30 -5.19 4.10 -1.68
C CYS A 30 -5.46 5.28 -2.61
N SER A 31 -5.96 6.39 -2.07
CA SER A 31 -6.32 7.59 -2.87
C SER A 31 -5.15 8.24 -3.61
N ARG A 32 -3.91 8.00 -3.15
CA ARG A 32 -2.67 8.51 -3.75
C ARG A 32 -2.13 7.65 -4.89
N GLY A 33 -2.77 6.52 -5.18
CA GLY A 33 -2.27 5.54 -6.15
C GLY A 33 -1.16 4.66 -5.58
N SER A 34 -0.50 3.95 -6.49
CA SER A 34 0.66 3.11 -6.21
C SER A 34 1.93 3.96 -6.00
N LEU A 35 2.99 3.33 -5.49
CA LEU A 35 4.29 3.99 -5.41
C LEU A 35 4.81 4.37 -6.81
N GLU A 36 4.58 3.54 -7.82
CA GLU A 36 4.90 3.85 -9.21
C GLU A 36 4.19 5.11 -9.69
N ASP A 37 2.89 5.24 -9.40
CA ASP A 37 2.10 6.43 -9.74
C ASP A 37 2.67 7.71 -9.10
N VAL A 38 3.28 7.59 -7.91
CA VAL A 38 3.92 8.71 -7.21
C VAL A 38 5.31 9.00 -7.80
N LEU A 39 6.11 7.98 -8.07
CA LEU A 39 7.48 8.12 -8.59
C LEU A 39 7.52 8.66 -10.02
N LEU A 40 6.54 8.29 -10.85
CA LEU A 40 6.45 8.73 -12.25
C LEU A 40 5.61 10.00 -12.43
N ASN A 41 5.18 10.63 -11.33
CA ASN A 41 4.36 11.82 -11.40
C ASN A 41 5.20 13.07 -11.64
N ASP A 42 5.14 13.64 -12.84
CA ASP A 42 5.87 14.88 -13.18
C ASP A 42 5.42 16.11 -12.36
N VAL A 43 4.27 16.05 -11.70
CA VAL A 43 3.75 17.14 -10.84
C VAL A 43 4.30 17.02 -9.42
N ILE A 44 4.51 15.80 -8.91
CA ILE A 44 5.04 15.57 -7.56
C ILE A 44 6.56 15.63 -7.60
N LYS A 45 7.14 16.69 -7.03
CA LYS A 45 8.59 16.77 -6.86
C LYS A 45 9.01 15.97 -5.64
N ILE A 46 9.70 14.86 -5.88
CA ILE A 46 10.31 14.05 -4.83
C ILE A 46 11.71 14.60 -4.58
N ASP A 47 11.93 15.12 -3.37
CA ASP A 47 13.25 15.51 -2.90
C ASP A 47 13.96 14.33 -2.20
N ASP A 48 15.26 14.50 -1.95
CA ASP A 48 16.10 13.45 -1.35
C ASP A 48 15.57 13.01 0.02
N VAL A 49 14.95 13.93 0.77
CA VAL A 49 14.40 13.65 2.09
C VAL A 49 13.17 12.76 1.99
N LEU A 50 12.24 13.09 1.10
CA LEU A 50 11.06 12.28 0.83
C LEU A 50 11.47 10.91 0.28
N GLN A 51 12.45 10.85 -0.63
CA GLN A 51 12.97 9.59 -1.16
C GLN A 51 13.52 8.69 -0.05
N VAL A 52 14.33 9.23 0.86
CA VAL A 52 14.85 8.46 2.01
C VAL A 52 13.72 8.02 2.95
N SER A 53 12.70 8.85 3.17
CA SER A 53 11.54 8.47 4.00
C SER A 53 10.75 7.31 3.39
N LEU A 54 10.50 7.34 2.08
CA LEU A 54 9.81 6.25 1.37
C LEU A 54 10.60 4.93 1.48
N ILE A 55 11.93 4.99 1.32
CA ILE A 55 12.79 3.81 1.47
C ILE A 55 12.70 3.25 2.90
N ARG A 56 12.78 4.11 3.92
CA ARG A 56 12.68 3.70 5.32
C ARG A 56 11.32 3.05 5.63
N ASP A 57 10.25 3.63 5.11
CA ASP A 57 8.90 3.12 5.33
C ASP A 57 8.70 1.75 4.68
N VAL A 58 9.31 1.50 3.52
CA VAL A 58 9.30 0.19 2.86
C VAL A 58 10.16 -0.83 3.62
N VAL A 59 11.35 -0.43 4.09
CA VAL A 59 12.25 -1.33 4.84
C VAL A 59 11.61 -1.76 6.16
N SER A 60 10.93 -0.85 6.86
CA SER A 60 10.29 -1.16 8.15
C SER A 60 9.19 -2.22 8.05
N VAL A 61 8.64 -2.45 6.86
CA VAL A 61 7.64 -3.50 6.60
C VAL A 61 8.26 -4.89 6.50
N ILE A 62 9.54 -4.95 6.12
CA ILE A 62 10.26 -6.20 5.84
C ILE A 62 10.93 -6.75 7.11
N GLU A 63 11.32 -5.86 8.03
CA GLU A 63 11.89 -6.19 9.35
C GLU A 63 10.84 -6.73 10.33
#